data_AF-A0A6V7KFD2-F1
#
_entry.id   AF-A0A6V7KFD2-F1
#
_cell.length_a   1.000
_cell.length_b   1.000
_cell.length_c   1.000
_cell.angle_alpha   90.00
_cell.angle_beta   90.00
_cell.angle_gamma   90.00
#
_symmetry.space_group_name_H-M   'P 1'
#
loop_
_entity.id
_entity.type
_entity.pdbx_description
1 polymer ?
#
loop_
_entity_poly.entity_id
_entity_poly.type
_entity_poly.pdbx_seq_one_letter_code
_entity_poly.pdbx_strand_id
1 'polypeptide(L)' 'LIQVLLDYGAHPDTPNKAGETPLKLISKNPTSSIKFMRYMSLKCFAAQAIIRYGLPGHELPVTLQKFLEHHRPPSRYS' A
#
# COMPACT_ATOMS: atom_id res chain seq x y z
N LEU A 1 13.30 14.34 2.88
CA LEU A 1 12.64 13.84 1.66
C LEU A 1 11.49 12.86 1.95
N ILE A 2 11.71 11.75 2.67
CA ILE A 2 10.65 10.75 2.92
C ILE A 2 9.43 11.36 3.62
N GLN A 3 9.62 12.17 4.68
CA GLN A 3 8.52 12.86 5.36
C GLN A 3 7.69 13.72 4.41
N VAL A 4 8.33 14.54 3.56
CA VAL A 4 7.64 15.37 2.57
C VAL A 4 6.75 14.52 1.66
N LEU A 5 7.22 13.37 1.15
CA LEU A 5 6.38 12.51 0.31
C LEU A 5 5.16 11.99 1.07
N LEU A 6 5.35 11.59 2.33
CA LEU A 6 4.27 11.09 3.19
C LEU A 6 3.27 12.19 3.55
N ASP A 7 3.75 13.40 3.85
CA ASP A 7 2.92 14.57 4.16
C ASP A 7 2.05 14.99 2.96
N TYR A 8 2.52 14.75 1.73
CA TYR A 8 1.78 14.97 0.49
C TYR A 8 0.93 13.75 0.05
N GLY A 9 0.78 12.75 0.91
CA GLY A 9 -0.14 11.62 0.69
C GLY A 9 0.47 10.44 -0.08
N ALA A 10 1.79 10.27 -0.08
CA ALA A 10 2.38 9.03 -0.59
C ALA A 10 1.93 7.82 0.24
N HIS A 11 1.51 6.76 -0.45
CA HIS A 11 1.05 5.52 0.18
C HIS A 11 2.25 4.63 0.55
N PRO A 12 2.53 4.39 1.83
CA PRO A 12 3.69 3.60 2.26
C PRO A 12 3.49 2.09 2.06
N ASP A 13 2.29 1.65 1.70
CA ASP A 13 1.89 0.27 1.47
C ASP A 13 1.73 -0.09 -0.02
N THR A 14 2.01 0.83 -0.93
CA THR A 14 2.08 0.54 -2.37
C THR A 14 3.30 -0.36 -2.67
N PRO A 15 3.10 -1.53 -3.29
CA PRO A 15 4.19 -2.43 -3.65
C PRO A 15 4.93 -1.94 -4.90
N ASN A 16 6.24 -2.17 -4.94
CA ASN A 16 7.03 -2.06 -6.16
C ASN A 16 6.86 -3.29 -7.07
N LYS A 17 7.58 -3.33 -8.20
CA LYS A 17 7.58 -4.48 -9.14
C LYS A 17 8.06 -5.80 -8.54
N ALA A 18 8.75 -5.78 -7.39
CA ALA A 18 9.17 -6.97 -6.66
C ALA A 18 8.17 -7.37 -5.54
N GLY A 19 7.07 -6.63 -5.39
CA GLY A 19 6.09 -6.84 -4.31
C GLY A 19 6.55 -6.32 -2.94
N GLU A 20 7.60 -5.50 -2.88
CA GLU A 20 8.05 -4.87 -1.64
C GLU A 20 7.44 -3.49 -1.48
N THR A 21 6.95 -3.18 -0.28
CA THR A 21 6.40 -1.87 0.06
C THR A 21 7.45 -1.01 0.76
N PRO A 22 7.39 0.34 0.66
CA PRO A 22 8.23 1.23 1.46
C PRO A 22 8.20 0.89 2.96
N LEU A 23 7.02 0.55 3.49
CA LEU A 23 6.86 0.13 4.89
C LEU A 23 7.71 -1.11 5.22
N LYS A 24 7.71 -2.13 4.36
CA LYS A 24 8.50 -3.36 4.54
C LYS A 24 10.00 -3.15 4.41
N LEU A 25 10.41 -2.25 3.51
CA LEU A 25 11.83 -1.94 3.31
C LEU A 25 12.38 -1.15 4.50
N ILE A 26 11.60 -0.20 5.02
CA ILE A 26 12.04 0.67 6.11
C ILE A 26 11.98 -0.06 7.45
N SER A 27 11.03 -1.00 7.66
CA SER A 27 11.02 -1.85 8.86
C SER A 27 12.29 -2.71 9.00
N LYS A 28 13.01 -2.97 7.90
CA LYS A 28 14.31 -3.66 7.92
C LYS A 28 15.47 -2.71 8.28
N ASN A 29 15.25 -1.40 8.33
CA ASN A 29 16.25 -0.41 8.70
C ASN A 29 16.08 0.01 10.17
N PRO A 30 16.95 -0.46 11.09
CA PRO A 30 16.83 -0.21 12.52
C PRO A 30 17.06 1.26 12.92
N THR A 31 17.64 2.08 12.03
CA THR A 31 17.87 3.51 12.27
C THR A 31 16.67 4.38 11.92
N SER A 32 15.63 3.80 11.31
CA SER A 32 14.45 4.55 10.89
C SER A 32 13.47 4.77 12.05
N SER A 33 13.10 6.04 12.29
CA SER A 33 12.18 6.44 13.37
C SER A 33 10.78 6.82 12.86
N ILE A 34 10.50 6.59 11.58
CA ILE A 34 9.26 7.02 10.93
C ILE A 34 8.09 6.14 11.39
N LYS A 35 7.08 6.77 12.03
CA LYS A 35 5.84 6.10 12.42
C LYS A 35 4.85 6.04 11.24
N PHE A 36 4.96 5.01 10.40
CA PHE A 36 4.14 4.83 9.19
C PHE A 36 2.64 4.73 9.44
N MET A 37 2.22 4.28 10.62
CA MET A 37 0.79 4.18 10.97
C MET A 37 0.05 5.53 10.84
N ARG A 38 0.75 6.66 10.99
CA ARG A 38 0.17 7.99 10.82
C ARG A 38 -0.12 8.37 9.36
N TYR A 39 0.47 7.66 8.41
CA TYR A 39 0.33 7.91 6.97
C TYR A 39 -0.49 6.83 6.28
N MET A 40 -1.08 5.93 7.05
CA MET A 40 -1.99 4.88 6.57
C MET A 40 -3.44 5.35 6.74
N SER A 41 -4.13 5.56 5.63
CA SER A 41 -5.55 5.89 5.65
C SER A 41 -6.42 4.64 5.85
N LEU A 42 -7.66 4.83 6.31
CA LEU A 42 -8.65 3.75 6.36
C LEU A 42 -8.89 3.11 4.98
N LYS A 43 -8.82 3.90 3.90
CA LYS A 43 -8.96 3.39 2.53
C LYS A 43 -7.83 2.43 2.17
N CYS A 44 -6.59 2.75 2.57
CA CYS A 44 -5.43 1.88 2.37
C CYS A 44 -5.60 0.56 3.15
N PHE A 45 -6.04 0.62 4.41
CA PHE A 45 -6.34 -0.59 5.20
C PHE A 45 -7.45 -1.45 4.57
N ALA A 46 -8.53 -0.82 4.10
CA ALA A 46 -9.61 -1.53 3.41
C ALA A 46 -9.11 -2.20 2.12
N ALA A 47 -8.31 -1.49 1.33
CA ALA A 47 -7.70 -2.04 0.12
C ALA A 47 -6.82 -3.26 0.42
N GLN A 48 -5.95 -3.16 1.42
CA GLN A 48 -5.14 -4.29 1.88
C GLN A 48 -5.99 -5.48 2.32
N ALA A 49 -7.07 -5.25 3.05
CA ALA A 49 -7.96 -6.32 3.49
C ALA A 49 -8.62 -7.02 2.29
N ILE A 50 -9.16 -6.25 1.35
CA ILE A 50 -9.77 -6.80 0.13
C ILE A 50 -8.77 -7.67 -0.64
N ILE A 51 -7.56 -7.17 -0.85
CA ILE A 51 -6.51 -7.88 -1.60
C ILE A 51 -6.03 -9.12 -0.85
N ARG A 52 -5.77 -8.99 0.46
CA ARG A 52 -5.23 -10.08 1.30
C ARG A 52 -6.19 -11.25 1.43
N TYR A 53 -7.48 -10.98 1.61
CA TYR A 53 -8.50 -12.00 1.81
C TYR A 53 -9.21 -12.41 0.52
N GLY A 54 -8.81 -11.86 -0.63
CA GLY A 54 -9.41 -12.19 -1.93
C GLY A 54 -10.88 -11.80 -2.03
N LEU A 55 -11.29 -10.71 -1.36
CA LEU A 55 -12.67 -10.23 -1.39
C LEU A 55 -13.02 -9.70 -2.80
N PRO A 56 -14.28 -9.84 -3.25
CA PRO A 56 -14.68 -9.39 -4.57
C PRO A 56 -14.58 -7.86 -4.70
N GLY A 57 -13.57 -7.38 -5.42
CA GLY A 57 -13.39 -5.96 -5.72
C GLY A 57 -14.06 -5.48 -7.01
N HIS A 58 -14.55 -6.41 -7.85
CA HIS A 58 -15.09 -6.11 -9.18
C HIS A 58 -16.47 -5.43 -9.14
N GLU A 59 -17.20 -5.57 -8.05
CA GLU A 59 -18.50 -4.91 -7.82
C GLU A 59 -18.34 -3.43 -7.43
N LEU A 60 -17.12 -3.01 -7.07
CA LEU A 60 -16.84 -1.63 -6.69
C LEU A 60 -16.81 -0.72 -7.92
N PRO A 61 -17.14 0.58 -7.76
CA PRO A 61 -16.91 1.57 -8.81
C PRO A 61 -15.47 1.53 -9.34
N VAL A 62 -15.29 1.82 -10.64
CA VAL A 62 -13.99 1.78 -11.33
C VAL A 62 -12.91 2.62 -10.63
N THR A 63 -13.29 3.73 -10.01
CA THR A 63 -12.37 4.57 -9.22
C THR A 63 -11.78 3.82 -8.02
N LEU A 64 -12.58 3.02 -7.32
CA LEU A 64 -12.12 2.17 -6.23
C LEU A 64 -11.35 0.95 -6.73
N GLN A 65 -11.74 0.38 -7.87
CA GLN A 65 -10.94 -0.69 -8.50
C GLN A 65 -9.53 -0.20 -8.83
N LYS A 66 -9.39 0.98 -9.45
CA LYS A 66 -8.09 1.61 -9.69
C LYS A 66 -7.31 1.85 -8.40
N PHE A 67 -7.98 2.25 -7.33
CA PHE A 67 -7.34 2.40 -6.02
C PHE A 67 -6.83 1.06 -5.49
N LEU A 68 -7.59 -0.03 -5.62
CA LEU A 68 -7.14 -1.38 -5.24
C LEU A 68 -5.90 -1.81 -6.02
N GLU A 69 -5.86 -1.56 -7.33
CA GLU A 69 -4.71 -1.93 -8.17
C GLU A 69 -3.40 -1.27 -7.71
N HIS A 70 -3.44 -0.04 -7.17
CA HIS A 70 -2.25 0.62 -6.61
C HIS A 70 -1.68 -0.05 -5.35
N HIS A 71 -2.46 -0.93 -4.71
CA HIS A 71 -2.05 -1.66 -3.51
C HIS A 71 -1.80 -3.14 -3.83
N ARG A 72 -2.04 -3.57 -5.07
CA ARG A 72 -1.94 -4.97 -5.48
C ARG A 72 -0.49 -5.33 -5.77
N PRO A 73 0.08 -6.34 -5.10
CA PRO A 73 1.39 -6.86 -5.47
C PRO A 73 1.32 -7.43 -6.89
N PRO A 74 2.40 -7.33 -7.68
CA PRO A 74 2.46 -8.00 -8.97
C PRO A 74 2.23 -9.51 -8.78
N SER A 75 1.41 -10.09 -9.67
CA SER A 75 1.14 -11.53 -9.65
C SER A 75 2.46 -12.30 -9.78
N ARG A 76 2.69 -13.27 -8.89
CA ARG A 76 3.83 -14.19 -8.99
C ARG A 76 3.60 -15.31 -10.00
N TYR A 77 2.41 -15.36 -10.61
CA TYR A 77 2.05 -16.30 -11.66
C TYR A 77 1.44 -15.53 -12.83
N SER A 78 2.17 -15.51 -13.92
CA SER A 78 1.74 -15.23 -15.30
C SER A 78 2.31 -16.34 -16.16
#